data_AF-A0A7K9F5Y0-F1
#
_entry.id   AF-A0A7K9F5Y0-F1
#
_cell.length_a   1.000
_cell.length_b   1.000
_cell.length_c   1.000
_cell.angle_alpha   90.00
_cell.angle_beta   90.00
_cell.angle_gamma   90.00
#
_symmetry.space_group_name_H-M   'P 1'
#
loop_
_entity.id
_entity.type
_entity.pdbx_description
1 polymer ?
#
loop_
_entity_poly.entity_id
_entity_poly.type
_entity_poly.pdbx_seq_one_letter_code
_entity_poly.pdbx_strand_id
1 'polypeptide(L)'
;GQWIYIAGASRYKPHLVELRAVKHAVFSFSPGSHEDELNVSEIMRLNETCVVRNTSKILIFWHNSTLAHVDDQIFSTAKLIQNDKDLLIMKHLNPGSPGLSLSARTPNVSKEQMEEFKAHLHCLGFTEEDVFFTS
;
A
#
# COMPACT_ATOMS: atom_id res chain seq x y z
N GLY A 1 1.96 11.85 -7.86
CA GLY A 1 0.83 12.52 -7.18
C GLY A 1 0.58 11.89 -5.83
N GLN A 2 -0.13 12.59 -4.93
CA GLN A 2 -0.42 12.14 -3.56
C GLN A 2 -1.53 11.10 -3.51
N TRP A 3 -1.39 10.15 -2.58
CA TRP A 3 -2.31 9.08 -2.25
C TRP A 3 -2.46 9.01 -0.74
N ILE A 4 -3.64 8.61 -0.29
CA ILE A 4 -3.97 8.36 1.10
C ILE A 4 -4.12 6.86 1.24
N TYR A 5 -3.36 6.27 2.16
CA TYR A 5 -3.55 4.89 2.55
C TYR A 5 -4.88 4.77 3.29
N ILE A 6 -5.76 3.87 2.89
CA ILE A 6 -7.10 3.74 3.48
C ILE A 6 -7.15 2.52 4.37
N ALA A 7 -6.75 1.37 3.85
CA ALA A 7 -6.86 0.09 4.53
C ALA A 7 -5.78 -0.90 4.09
N GLY A 8 -5.49 -1.87 4.96
CA GLY A 8 -4.64 -3.00 4.61
C GLY A 8 -4.96 -4.27 5.39
N ALA A 9 -4.62 -5.39 4.79
CA ALA A 9 -4.69 -6.71 5.41
C ALA A 9 -3.40 -7.48 5.11
N SER A 10 -2.90 -8.24 6.08
CA SER A 10 -1.70 -9.05 5.90
C SER A 10 -1.65 -10.20 6.89
N ARG A 11 -1.05 -11.32 6.46
CA ARG A 11 -0.68 -12.42 7.37
C ARG A 11 0.79 -12.38 7.79
N TYR A 12 1.57 -11.47 7.21
CA TYR A 12 2.98 -11.34 7.49
C TYR A 12 3.18 -10.60 8.83
N LYS A 13 3.75 -11.29 9.84
CA LYS A 13 3.83 -10.77 11.21
C LYS A 13 4.48 -9.38 11.33
N PRO A 14 5.61 -9.08 10.66
CA PRO A 14 6.19 -7.74 10.73
C PRO A 14 5.26 -6.65 10.18
N HIS A 15 4.58 -6.91 9.07
CA HIS A 15 3.62 -5.96 8.50
C HIS A 15 2.36 -5.81 9.37
N LEU A 16 1.92 -6.86 10.09
CA LEU A 16 0.83 -6.74 11.06
C LEU A 16 1.14 -5.79 12.22
N VAL A 17 2.40 -5.72 12.67
CA VAL A 17 2.82 -4.78 13.70
C VAL A 17 2.70 -3.34 13.19
N GLU A 18 3.14 -3.11 11.95
CA GLU A 18 3.03 -1.82 11.28
C GLU A 18 1.57 -1.40 11.06
N LEU A 19 0.74 -2.28 10.47
CA LEU A 19 -0.68 -2.01 10.22
C LEU A 19 -1.46 -1.61 11.48
N ARG A 20 -1.12 -2.18 12.64
CA ARG A 20 -1.74 -1.80 13.93
C ARG A 20 -1.31 -0.43 14.43
N ALA A 21 -0.07 -0.06 14.14
CA ALA A 21 0.53 1.20 14.58
C ALA A 21 0.15 2.37 13.66
N VAL A 22 0.00 2.14 12.36
CA VAL A 22 -0.38 3.17 11.39
C VAL A 22 -1.79 3.67 11.69
N LYS A 23 -1.90 4.94 12.10
CA LYS A 23 -3.16 5.65 12.30
C LYS A 23 -3.54 6.47 11.08
N HIS A 24 -2.55 6.98 10.36
CA HIS A 24 -2.73 7.75 9.15
C HIS A 24 -1.50 7.56 8.27
N ALA A 25 -1.66 7.48 6.96
CA ALA A 25 -0.53 7.46 6.05
C ALA A 25 -0.89 8.12 4.71
N VAL A 26 -0.02 9.00 4.26
CA VAL A 26 -0.05 9.59 2.92
C VAL A 26 1.28 9.38 2.24
N PHE A 27 1.25 9.12 0.95
CA PHE A 27 2.45 8.97 0.16
C PHE A 27 2.29 9.64 -1.20
N SER A 28 3.39 10.05 -1.80
CA SER A 28 3.39 10.63 -3.14
C SER A 28 4.48 10.02 -3.99
N PHE A 29 4.12 9.71 -5.23
CA PHE A 29 5.07 9.32 -6.26
C PHE A 29 5.49 10.53 -7.08
N SER A 30 6.79 10.64 -7.33
CA SER A 30 7.40 11.55 -8.32
C SER A 30 8.36 10.78 -9.23
N PRO A 31 8.60 11.24 -10.47
CA PRO A 31 9.57 10.59 -11.35
C PRO A 31 10.94 10.41 -10.68
N GLY A 32 11.53 9.23 -10.86
CA GLY A 32 12.88 8.89 -10.40
C GLY A 32 13.95 9.30 -11.42
N SER A 33 15.15 8.74 -11.26
CA SER A 33 16.25 8.97 -12.19
C SER A 33 16.12 8.18 -13.51
N HIS A 34 15.28 7.15 -13.52
CA HIS A 34 15.05 6.27 -14.66
C HIS A 34 13.54 6.17 -14.95
N GLU A 35 13.19 5.76 -16.19
CA GLU A 35 11.79 5.62 -16.63
C GLU A 35 11.00 4.64 -15.74
N ASP A 36 11.68 3.59 -15.26
CA ASP A 36 11.10 2.52 -14.45
C ASP A 36 11.25 2.76 -12.94
N GLU A 37 11.53 4.01 -12.55
CA GLU A 37 11.78 4.40 -11.17
C GLU A 37 10.87 5.55 -10.73
N LEU A 38 10.29 5.41 -9.54
CA LEU A 38 9.58 6.50 -8.86
C LEU A 38 10.24 6.77 -7.51
N ASN A 39 10.46 8.04 -7.20
CA ASN A 39 10.76 8.44 -5.84
C ASN A 39 9.46 8.47 -5.02
N VAL A 40 9.55 8.05 -3.76
CA VAL A 40 8.42 8.06 -2.83
C VAL A 40 8.72 9.03 -1.69
N SER A 41 7.72 9.84 -1.35
CA SER A 41 7.70 10.57 -0.08
C SER A 41 6.51 10.10 0.72
N GLU A 42 6.72 9.69 1.96
CA GLU A 42 5.71 9.11 2.84
C GLU A 42 5.67 9.90 4.14
N ILE A 43 4.46 10.19 4.60
CA ILE A 43 4.20 10.79 5.90
C ILE A 43 3.19 9.89 6.59
N MET A 44 3.59 9.36 7.74
CA MET A 44 2.80 8.41 8.51
C MET A 44 2.66 8.87 9.94
N ARG A 45 1.48 8.70 10.51
CA ARG A 45 1.27 8.76 11.95
C ARG A 45 1.28 7.33 12.49
N LEU A 46 2.35 6.97 13.20
CA LEU A 46 2.49 5.72 13.92
C LEU A 46 2.13 5.97 15.39
N ASN A 47 0.94 5.56 15.81
CA ASN A 47 0.36 5.92 17.11
C ASN A 47 0.36 7.45 17.34
N GLU A 48 1.18 7.95 18.25
CA GLU A 48 1.31 9.39 18.57
C GLU A 48 2.54 10.05 17.92
N THR A 49 3.27 9.31 17.08
CA THR A 49 4.50 9.78 16.45
C THR A 49 4.30 9.99 14.96
N CYS A 50 4.69 11.16 14.45
CA CYS A 50 4.77 11.42 13.02
C CYS A 50 6.14 10.99 12.49
N VAL A 51 6.14 10.17 11.45
CA VAL A 51 7.32 9.68 10.73
C VAL A 51 7.26 10.17 9.29
N VAL A 52 8.38 10.67 8.79
CA VAL A 52 8.52 11.14 7.41
C VAL A 52 9.65 10.34 6.75
N ARG A 53 9.37 9.73 5.59
CA ARG A 53 10.34 8.99 4.78
C ARG A 53 10.41 9.59 3.39
N ASN A 54 11.58 10.08 3.00
CA ASN A 54 11.79 10.78 1.72
C ASN A 54 12.85 10.12 0.84
N THR A 55 13.43 9.01 1.29
CA THR A 55 14.57 8.34 0.67
C THR A 55 14.19 7.05 -0.04
N SER A 56 12.91 6.64 0.04
CA SER A 56 12.45 5.38 -0.54
C SER A 56 12.06 5.53 -2.01
N LYS A 57 12.16 4.41 -2.73
CA LYS A 57 11.93 4.35 -4.18
C LYS A 57 11.04 3.17 -4.54
N ILE A 58 10.36 3.28 -5.67
CA ILE A 58 9.62 2.19 -6.31
C ILE A 58 10.32 1.87 -7.63
N LEU A 59 10.68 0.61 -7.81
CA LEU A 59 11.12 0.06 -9.09
C LEU A 59 9.94 -0.62 -9.77
N ILE A 60 9.70 -0.29 -11.03
CA ILE A 60 8.59 -0.79 -11.82
C ILE A 60 9.08 -1.92 -12.74
N PHE A 61 8.48 -3.10 -12.61
CA PHE A 61 8.72 -4.23 -13.48
C PHE A 61 7.52 -4.42 -14.42
N TRP A 62 7.55 -3.71 -15.55
CA TRP A 62 6.44 -3.62 -16.50
C TRP A 62 5.87 -4.97 -16.96
N HIS A 63 6.75 -5.95 -17.20
CA HIS A 63 6.36 -7.25 -17.75
C HIS A 63 5.36 -8.04 -16.88
N ASN A 64 5.26 -7.76 -15.58
CA ASN A 64 4.40 -8.48 -14.64
C ASN A 64 3.53 -7.57 -13.76
N SER A 65 3.53 -6.26 -14.04
CA SER A 65 2.89 -5.24 -13.20
C SER A 65 3.32 -5.32 -11.72
N THR A 66 4.59 -5.67 -11.50
CA THR A 66 5.18 -5.79 -10.16
C THR A 66 5.91 -4.50 -9.83
N LEU A 67 5.75 -4.05 -8.60
CA LEU A 67 6.43 -2.92 -8.00
C LEU A 67 7.32 -3.45 -6.89
N ALA A 68 8.53 -2.93 -6.78
CA ALA A 68 9.37 -3.16 -5.61
C ALA A 68 9.61 -1.85 -4.88
N HIS A 69 9.23 -1.80 -3.61
CA HIS A 69 9.54 -0.70 -2.71
C HIS A 69 10.88 -0.97 -2.05
N VAL A 70 11.78 0.00 -2.20
CA VAL A 70 13.14 -0.02 -1.69
C VAL A 70 13.26 1.11 -0.66
N ASP A 71 13.39 0.73 0.61
CA ASP A 71 13.64 1.66 1.72
C ASP A 71 14.88 1.18 2.49
N ASP A 72 16.03 1.75 2.16
CA ASP A 72 17.37 1.33 2.61
C ASP A 72 17.62 -0.19 2.44
N GLN A 73 17.40 -0.99 3.49
CA GLN A 73 17.60 -2.45 3.52
C GLN A 73 16.29 -3.25 3.39
N ILE A 74 15.14 -2.58 3.43
CA ILE A 74 13.83 -3.21 3.34
C ILE A 74 13.41 -3.24 1.88
N PHE A 75 13.21 -4.46 1.38
CA PHE A 75 12.68 -4.73 0.06
C PHE A 75 11.31 -5.37 0.20
N SER A 76 10.26 -4.66 -0.20
CA SER A 76 8.92 -5.23 -0.30
C SER A 76 8.47 -5.24 -1.76
N THR A 77 7.74 -6.28 -2.16
CA THR A 77 7.23 -6.39 -3.53
C THR A 77 5.72 -6.44 -3.50
N ALA A 78 5.10 -5.79 -4.47
CA ALA A 78 3.67 -5.78 -4.63
C ALA A 78 3.30 -5.91 -6.11
N LYS A 79 2.20 -6.60 -6.39
CA LYS A 79 1.58 -6.60 -7.70
C LYS A 79 0.47 -5.55 -7.73
N LEU A 80 0.47 -4.72 -8.76
CA LEU A 80 -0.63 -3.80 -9.03
C LEU A 80 -1.84 -4.63 -9.49
N ILE A 81 -2.91 -4.62 -8.70
CA ILE A 81 -4.15 -5.32 -9.05
C ILE A 81 -5.04 -4.38 -9.84
N GLN A 82 -5.18 -3.16 -9.36
CA GLN A 82 -6.00 -2.14 -9.97
C GLN A 82 -5.39 -0.76 -9.74
N ASN A 83 -5.46 0.05 -10.80
CA ASN A 83 -5.09 1.45 -10.78
C ASN A 83 -6.12 2.21 -11.60
N ASP A 84 -7.12 2.76 -10.93
CA ASP A 84 -7.99 3.79 -11.50
C ASP A 84 -7.46 5.16 -11.07
N LYS A 85 -7.94 6.23 -11.70
CA LYS A 85 -7.54 7.62 -11.44
C LYS A 85 -7.53 7.95 -9.94
N ASP A 86 -8.50 7.39 -9.21
CA ASP A 86 -8.77 7.69 -7.81
C ASP A 86 -8.57 6.51 -6.84
N LEU A 87 -8.21 5.32 -7.34
CA LEU A 87 -8.11 4.08 -6.58
C LEU A 87 -6.84 3.29 -6.89
N LEU A 88 -6.16 2.84 -5.85
CA LEU A 88 -4.97 2.01 -5.95
C LEU A 88 -5.10 0.78 -5.05
N ILE A 89 -5.14 -0.41 -5.67
CA ILE A 89 -5.14 -1.70 -4.96
C ILE A 89 -3.84 -2.45 -5.28
N MET A 90 -3.08 -2.76 -4.23
CA MET A 90 -1.80 -3.46 -4.34
C MET A 90 -1.83 -4.75 -3.54
N LYS A 91 -1.43 -5.85 -4.18
CA LYS A 91 -1.23 -7.16 -3.55
C LYS A 91 0.23 -7.33 -3.16
N HIS A 92 0.52 -7.33 -1.86
CA HIS A 92 1.86 -7.53 -1.31
C HIS A 92 2.28 -9.00 -1.45
N LEU A 93 3.43 -9.21 -2.08
CA LEU A 93 4.01 -10.51 -2.40
C LEU A 93 5.03 -10.90 -1.33
N ASN A 94 4.56 -11.33 -0.16
CA ASN A 94 5.43 -11.95 0.85
C ASN A 94 5.31 -13.49 0.73
N PRO A 95 6.42 -14.24 0.68
CA PRO A 95 6.39 -15.70 0.57
C PRO A 95 5.50 -16.34 1.63
N GLY A 96 4.45 -17.05 1.20
CA GLY A 96 3.50 -17.73 2.08
C GLY A 96 2.56 -16.82 2.89
N SER A 97 2.58 -15.50 2.69
CA SER A 97 1.76 -14.56 3.46
C SER A 97 1.35 -13.34 2.62
N PRO A 98 0.43 -13.51 1.65
CA PRO A 98 -0.01 -12.39 0.83
C PRO A 98 -0.61 -11.28 1.72
N GLY A 99 -0.51 -10.04 1.24
CA GLY A 99 -1.23 -8.91 1.81
C GLY A 99 -1.97 -8.15 0.72
N LEU A 100 -2.86 -7.25 1.14
CA LEU A 100 -3.57 -6.36 0.25
C LEU A 100 -3.61 -4.98 0.90
N SER A 101 -3.48 -3.93 0.11
CA SER A 101 -3.67 -2.55 0.56
C SER A 101 -4.53 -1.76 -0.40
N LEU A 102 -5.33 -0.87 0.16
CA LEU A 102 -6.18 0.08 -0.51
C LEU A 102 -5.64 1.49 -0.27
N SER A 103 -5.51 2.27 -1.34
CA SER A 103 -5.20 3.69 -1.26
C SER A 103 -6.08 4.47 -2.24
N ALA A 104 -6.37 5.72 -1.91
CA ALA A 104 -7.25 6.57 -2.70
C ALA A 104 -6.74 8.01 -2.76
N ARG A 105 -7.27 8.81 -3.70
CA ARG A 105 -6.94 10.24 -3.82
C ARG A 105 -7.61 11.11 -2.77
N THR A 106 -8.70 10.62 -2.19
CA THR A 106 -9.47 11.29 -1.13
C THR A 106 -9.71 10.30 0.00
N PRO A 107 -9.93 10.76 1.25
CA PRO A 107 -10.17 9.86 2.38
C PRO A 107 -11.50 9.11 2.25
N ASN A 108 -12.44 9.61 1.44
CA ASN A 108 -13.75 9.01 1.26
C ASN A 108 -13.73 8.10 0.03
N VAL A 109 -13.72 6.79 0.27
CA VAL A 109 -13.84 5.77 -0.77
C VAL A 109 -15.32 5.48 -1.03
N SER A 110 -15.72 5.33 -2.30
CA SER A 110 -17.11 5.00 -2.63
C SER A 110 -17.48 3.59 -2.17
N LYS A 111 -18.78 3.31 -2.06
CA LYS A 111 -19.26 1.97 -1.70
C LYS A 111 -18.76 0.92 -2.70
N GLU A 112 -18.83 1.21 -4.00
CA GLU A 112 -18.38 0.27 -5.04
C GLU A 112 -16.88 -0.04 -4.93
N GLN A 113 -16.06 0.99 -4.75
CA GLN A 113 -14.61 0.83 -4.58
C GLN A 113 -14.26 0.01 -3.33
N MET A 114 -15.01 0.20 -2.24
CA MET A 114 -14.84 -0.59 -1.02
C MET A 114 -15.26 -2.05 -1.21
N GLU A 115 -16.37 -2.32 -1.90
CA GLU A 115 -16.82 -3.68 -2.21
C GLU A 115 -15.85 -4.41 -3.14
N GLU A 116 -15.25 -3.71 -4.11
CA GLU A 116 -14.20 -4.27 -4.97
C GLU A 116 -12.96 -4.68 -4.16
N PHE A 117 -12.52 -3.82 -3.23
CA PHE A 117 -11.43 -4.16 -2.31
C PHE A 117 -11.77 -5.38 -1.43
N LYS A 118 -13.00 -5.46 -0.89
CA LYS A 118 -13.46 -6.61 -0.12
C LYS A 118 -13.53 -7.89 -0.94
N ALA A 119 -13.95 -7.82 -2.19
CA ALA A 119 -13.94 -8.98 -3.10
C ALA A 119 -12.50 -9.52 -3.28
N HIS A 120 -11.52 -8.65 -3.48
CA HIS A 120 -10.11 -9.05 -3.55
C HIS A 120 -9.58 -9.64 -2.23
N LEU A 121 -9.97 -9.09 -1.08
CA LEU A 121 -9.64 -9.66 0.23
C LEU A 121 -10.17 -11.09 0.38
N HIS A 122 -11.44 -11.30 0.05
CA HIS A 122 -12.07 -12.62 0.12
C HIS A 122 -11.40 -13.64 -0.82
N CYS A 123 -11.01 -13.25 -2.03
CA CYS A 123 -10.24 -14.11 -2.93
C CYS A 123 -8.89 -14.54 -2.34
N LEU A 124 -8.31 -13.76 -1.43
CA LEU A 124 -7.08 -14.07 -0.71
C LEU A 124 -7.34 -14.80 0.63
N GLY A 125 -8.60 -15.06 0.96
CA GLY A 125 -9.04 -15.73 2.17
C GLY A 125 -9.03 -14.84 3.42
N PHE A 126 -8.99 -13.51 3.25
CA PHE A 126 -9.16 -12.58 4.36
C PHE A 126 -10.64 -12.37 4.69
N THR A 127 -10.88 -12.03 5.95
CA THR A 127 -12.17 -11.61 6.49
C THR A 127 -12.13 -10.12 6.84
N GLU A 128 -13.28 -9.52 7.16
CA GLU A 128 -13.34 -8.12 7.58
C GLU A 128 -12.54 -7.85 8.86
N GLU A 129 -12.43 -8.86 9.74
CA GLU A 129 -11.66 -8.77 10.99
C GLU A 129 -10.14 -8.71 10.75
N ASP A 130 -9.66 -9.12 9.57
CA ASP A 130 -8.25 -9.06 9.19
C ASP A 130 -7.83 -7.69 8.63
N VAL A 131 -8.79 -6.75 8.48
CA VAL A 131 -8.57 -5.45 7.83
C VAL A 131 -8.31 -4.36 8.85
N PHE A 132 -7.23 -3.61 8.63
CA PHE A 132 -6.87 -2.44 9.41
C PHE A 132 -7.18 -1.19 8.59
N PHE A 133 -8.08 -0.35 9.11
CA PHE A 133 -8.41 0.95 8.53
C PHE A 133 -7.61 2.06 9.21
N THR A 134 -7.22 3.06 8.43
CA THR A 134 -6.62 4.29 8.93
C THR A 134 -7.69 5.37 9.12
N SER A 135 -7.38 6.36 9.96
CA SER A 135 -8.26 7.43 10.42
C SER A 135 -7.83 8.81 9.89
#